data_AF-U2F1M2-F1
#
_entry.id   AF-U2F1M2-F1
#
_cell.length_a   1.000
_cell.length_b   1.000
_cell.length_c   1.000
_cell.angle_alpha   90.00
_cell.angle_beta   90.00
_cell.angle_gamma   90.00
#
_symmetry.space_group_name_H-M   'P 1'
#
loop_
_entity.id
_entity.type
_entity.pdbx_description
1 polymer ?
#
loop_
_entity_poly.entity_id
_entity_poly.type
_entity_poly.pdbx_seq_one_letter_code
_entity_poly.pdbx_strand_id
1 'polypeptide(L)'
;MLCIFLIADPIEIHVEKNKNYKKYIKDLNLIGDWSIEAERYFINFILTAGNKWDVSFEKNHEILLDHKPREMFWKYDNEKGKISIYNKKEITIYGGDEIIIKEYIGNKCFKAELNKNYQIKMCKIKGRIVNNVKELIKIDMK
;
A
#
# COMPACT_ATOMS: atom_id res chain seq x y z
N MET A 1 20.00 -52.13 24.86
CA MET A 1 20.16 -50.76 24.34
C MET A 1 18.75 -50.17 24.27
N LEU A 2 18.41 -49.23 25.16
CA LEU A 2 17.07 -48.63 25.28
C LEU A 2 17.09 -47.28 24.57
N CYS A 3 16.48 -47.19 23.39
CA CYS A 3 16.28 -45.92 22.69
C CYS A 3 14.97 -45.29 23.19
N ILE A 4 15.09 -44.16 23.89
CA ILE A 4 13.94 -43.33 24.27
C ILE A 4 13.57 -42.50 23.03
N PHE A 5 12.42 -42.77 22.44
CA PHE A 5 11.85 -41.92 21.41
C PHE A 5 11.13 -40.75 22.10
N LEU A 6 11.72 -39.56 22.04
CA LEU A 6 11.04 -38.32 22.37
C LEU A 6 10.12 -37.97 21.20
N ILE A 7 8.82 -38.25 21.35
CA ILE A 7 7.79 -37.72 20.46
C ILE A 7 7.38 -36.37 21.05
N ALA A 8 7.71 -35.29 20.36
CA ALA A 8 7.21 -33.97 20.72
C ALA A 8 5.80 -33.81 20.15
N ASP A 9 4.87 -33.32 20.96
CA ASP A 9 3.54 -32.98 20.48
C ASP A 9 3.64 -31.91 19.39
N PRO A 10 2.98 -32.09 18.24
CA PRO A 10 2.98 -31.09 17.19
C PRO A 10 2.30 -29.81 17.71
N ILE A 11 3.01 -28.68 17.60
CA ILE A 11 2.43 -27.37 17.91
C ILE A 11 1.44 -27.01 16.79
N GLU A 12 0.15 -27.04 17.09
CA GLU A 12 -0.90 -26.56 16.17
C GLU A 12 -0.93 -25.02 16.17
N ILE A 13 -0.22 -24.42 15.22
CA ILE A 13 -0.27 -22.98 15.00
C ILE A 13 -1.54 -22.63 14.23
N HIS A 14 -2.57 -22.17 14.94
CA HIS A 14 -3.75 -21.58 14.33
C HIS A 14 -3.44 -20.15 13.87
N VAL A 15 -2.97 -20.02 12.64
CA VAL A 15 -2.88 -18.70 11.99
C VAL A 15 -4.26 -18.31 11.49
N GLU A 16 -5.07 -17.69 12.35
CA GLU A 16 -6.26 -16.99 11.87
C GLU A 16 -5.80 -15.91 10.88
N LYS A 17 -6.31 -15.95 9.63
CA LYS A 17 -6.29 -14.81 8.71
C LYS A 17 -7.11 -13.70 9.37
N ASN A 18 -6.46 -12.96 10.27
CA ASN A 18 -7.10 -11.89 11.00
C ASN A 18 -7.61 -10.88 9.96
N LYS A 19 -8.94 -10.76 9.83
CA LYS A 19 -9.63 -9.83 8.90
C LYS A 19 -9.40 -8.35 9.26
N ASN A 20 -8.38 -8.04 10.05
CA ASN A 20 -8.08 -6.73 10.57
C ASN A 20 -7.31 -5.89 9.53
N TYR A 21 -7.86 -5.80 8.32
CA TYR A 21 -7.30 -5.04 7.18
C TYR A 21 -6.98 -3.59 7.56
N LYS A 22 -7.75 -3.02 8.49
CA LYS A 22 -7.53 -1.69 9.06
C LYS A 22 -6.13 -1.51 9.64
N LYS A 23 -5.52 -2.58 10.17
CA LYS A 23 -4.18 -2.52 10.75
C LYS A 23 -3.10 -2.25 9.70
N TYR A 24 -3.21 -2.90 8.54
CA TYR A 24 -2.29 -2.68 7.42
C TYR A 24 -2.40 -1.26 6.85
N ILE A 25 -3.60 -0.67 6.86
CA ILE A 25 -3.82 0.70 6.38
C ILE A 25 -3.27 1.71 7.40
N LYS A 26 -3.56 1.54 8.70
CA LYS A 26 -3.13 2.47 9.74
C LYS A 26 -1.61 2.59 9.88
N ASP A 27 -0.90 1.48 9.72
CA ASP A 27 0.57 1.42 9.82
C ASP A 27 1.25 1.28 8.44
N LEU A 28 0.55 1.68 7.36
CA LEU A 28 1.07 1.56 6.01
C LEU A 28 2.33 2.42 5.83
N ASN A 29 3.37 1.80 5.29
CA ASN A 29 4.55 2.48 4.82
C ASN A 29 4.44 2.70 3.31
N LEU A 30 4.12 3.93 2.91
CA LEU A 30 4.04 4.29 1.50
C LEU A 30 5.40 4.40 0.82
N ILE A 31 6.49 4.67 1.53
CA ILE A 31 7.81 4.94 0.92
C ILE A 31 8.27 3.74 0.08
N GLY A 32 8.69 4.00 -1.17
CA GLY A 32 9.14 3.00 -2.14
C GLY A 32 8.24 2.90 -3.37
N ASP A 33 8.42 1.83 -4.14
CA ASP A 33 7.84 1.68 -5.48
C ASP A 33 6.52 0.91 -5.44
N TRP A 34 5.54 1.36 -6.21
CA TRP A 34 4.21 0.79 -6.29
C TRP A 34 3.72 0.70 -7.73
N SER A 35 3.09 -0.41 -8.07
CA SER A 35 2.27 -0.53 -9.27
C SER A 35 0.85 -0.11 -8.92
N ILE A 36 0.33 0.89 -9.62
CA ILE A 36 -1.07 1.30 -9.53
C ILE A 36 -1.73 0.91 -10.85
N GLU A 37 -2.82 0.15 -10.78
CA GLU A 37 -3.54 -0.37 -11.94
C GLU A 37 -5.02 -0.04 -11.81
N ALA A 38 -5.60 0.55 -12.86
CA ALA A 38 -7.02 0.85 -12.97
C ALA A 38 -7.69 -0.13 -13.92
N GLU A 39 -8.96 -0.45 -13.67
CA GLU A 39 -9.74 -1.33 -14.56
C GLU A 39 -9.98 -0.70 -15.94
N ARG A 40 -9.98 0.63 -16.02
CA ARG A 40 -10.24 1.41 -17.23
C ARG A 40 -9.10 2.37 -17.49
N TYR A 41 -8.98 2.76 -18.76
CA TYR A 41 -8.04 3.80 -19.17
C TYR A 41 -8.41 5.14 -18.54
N PHE A 42 -7.44 5.78 -17.92
CA PHE A 42 -7.55 7.06 -17.25
C PHE A 42 -6.76 8.11 -18.00
N ILE A 43 -7.30 9.31 -18.15
CA ILE A 43 -6.69 10.33 -19.00
C ILE A 43 -5.76 11.28 -18.25
N ASN A 44 -5.82 11.33 -16.92
CA ASN A 44 -5.18 12.42 -16.18
C ASN A 44 -4.67 12.08 -14.76
N PHE A 45 -4.37 10.81 -14.44
CA PHE A 45 -3.74 10.47 -13.16
C PHE A 45 -2.28 10.92 -13.16
N ILE A 46 -1.87 11.76 -12.22
CA ILE A 46 -0.53 12.37 -12.14
C ILE A 46 -0.15 12.98 -13.49
N LEU A 47 -1.12 13.66 -14.12
CA LEU A 47 -0.99 14.25 -15.46
C LEU A 47 -0.52 13.28 -16.54
N THR A 48 -0.79 11.98 -16.39
CA THR A 48 -0.36 10.94 -17.31
C THR A 48 -1.50 9.99 -17.61
N ALA A 49 -1.80 9.83 -18.90
CA ALA A 49 -2.80 8.89 -19.35
C ALA A 49 -2.28 7.44 -19.28
N GLY A 50 -3.13 6.51 -18.90
CA GLY A 50 -2.78 5.10 -18.75
C GLY A 50 -3.85 4.31 -18.02
N ASN A 51 -3.65 3.01 -17.88
CA ASN A 51 -4.39 2.16 -16.94
C ASN A 51 -3.44 1.51 -15.92
N LYS A 52 -2.14 1.76 -16.03
CA LYS A 52 -1.11 1.25 -15.13
C LYS A 52 0.01 2.27 -15.02
N TRP A 53 0.51 2.47 -13.81
CA TRP A 53 1.58 3.41 -13.50
C TRP A 53 2.50 2.82 -12.44
N ASP A 54 3.80 2.94 -12.65
CA ASP A 54 4.80 2.62 -11.63
C ASP A 54 5.19 3.92 -10.90
N VAL A 55 4.69 4.06 -9.67
CA VAL A 55 4.79 5.27 -8.86
C VAL A 55 5.71 5.01 -7.67
N SER A 56 6.73 5.86 -7.50
CA SER A 56 7.57 5.86 -6.30
C SER A 56 7.18 7.00 -5.39
N PHE A 57 6.88 6.66 -4.14
CA PHE A 57 6.67 7.63 -3.07
C PHE A 57 7.99 7.82 -2.32
N GLU A 58 8.63 8.98 -2.52
CA GLU A 58 9.95 9.25 -1.97
C GLU A 58 9.88 9.78 -0.53
N LYS A 59 10.96 9.59 0.24
CA LYS A 59 11.06 10.04 1.64
C LYS A 59 10.94 11.56 1.82
N ASN A 60 11.37 12.32 0.82
CA ASN A 60 11.24 13.77 0.76
C ASN A 60 9.83 14.23 0.34
N HIS A 61 8.86 13.31 0.28
CA HIS A 61 7.49 13.50 -0.16
C HIS A 61 7.31 13.76 -1.66
N GLU A 62 8.36 13.61 -2.47
CA GLU A 62 8.23 13.70 -3.92
C GLU A 62 7.65 12.42 -4.52
N ILE A 63 7.09 12.56 -5.72
CA ILE A 63 6.62 11.45 -6.54
C ILE A 63 7.52 11.31 -7.75
N LEU A 64 7.95 10.07 -7.99
CA LEU A 64 8.48 9.64 -9.27
C LEU A 64 7.42 8.82 -10.01
N LEU A 65 7.34 9.02 -11.32
CA LEU A 65 6.56 8.16 -12.22
C LEU A 65 7.53 7.58 -13.24
N ASP A 66 7.57 6.25 -13.34
CA ASP A 66 8.55 5.51 -14.15
C ASP A 66 9.99 5.93 -13.82
N HIS A 67 10.28 6.11 -12.53
CA HIS A 67 11.57 6.57 -11.97
C HIS A 67 11.98 8.00 -12.39
N LYS A 68 11.07 8.80 -12.94
CA LYS A 68 11.32 10.20 -13.30
C LYS A 68 10.56 11.17 -12.38
N PRO A 69 11.18 12.25 -11.89
CA PRO A 69 10.51 13.25 -11.08
C PRO A 69 9.31 13.88 -11.81
N ARG A 70 8.22 14.13 -11.07
CA ARG A 70 7.01 14.78 -11.61
C ARG A 70 6.71 16.16 -11.03
N GLU A 71 7.60 16.70 -10.20
CA GLU A 71 7.35 17.92 -9.40
C GLU A 71 6.02 17.85 -8.60
N MET A 72 5.59 16.63 -8.27
CA MET A 72 4.40 16.36 -7.47
C MET A 72 4.82 15.80 -6.12
N PHE A 73 3.97 16.07 -5.14
CA PHE A 73 4.19 15.69 -3.76
C PHE A 73 3.03 14.88 -3.24
N TRP A 74 3.28 14.09 -2.21
CA TRP A 74 2.28 13.25 -1.57
C TRP A 74 2.20 13.51 -0.07
N LYS A 75 1.02 13.27 0.48
CA LYS A 75 0.77 13.18 1.92
C LYS A 75 -0.17 12.02 2.22
N TYR A 76 -0.03 11.42 3.39
CA TYR A 76 -0.85 10.30 3.83
C TYR A 76 -1.61 10.64 5.11
N ASP A 77 -2.92 10.52 5.04
CA ASP A 77 -3.83 10.57 6.19
C ASP A 77 -4.10 9.13 6.63
N ASN A 78 -3.37 8.68 7.65
CA ASN A 78 -3.44 7.30 8.17
C ASN A 78 -4.82 6.96 8.74
N GLU A 79 -5.55 7.94 9.29
CA GLU A 79 -6.87 7.71 9.87
C GLU A 79 -7.90 7.41 8.79
N LYS A 80 -7.80 8.11 7.67
CA LYS A 80 -8.69 7.93 6.52
C LYS A 80 -8.19 6.94 5.48
N GLY A 81 -6.94 6.46 5.61
CA GLY A 81 -6.28 5.65 4.59
C GLY A 81 -6.15 6.39 3.26
N LYS A 82 -5.98 7.72 3.30
CA LYS A 82 -6.06 8.60 2.12
C LYS A 82 -4.69 9.15 1.75
N ILE A 83 -4.25 8.87 0.53
CA ILE A 83 -3.10 9.50 -0.11
C ILE A 83 -3.61 10.70 -0.90
N SER A 84 -3.07 11.89 -0.63
CA SER A 84 -3.33 13.07 -1.45
C SER A 84 -2.08 13.42 -2.24
N ILE A 85 -2.23 13.60 -3.54
CA ILE A 85 -1.18 13.96 -4.49
C ILE A 85 -1.45 15.39 -4.96
N TYR A 86 -0.45 16.26 -4.90
CA TYR A 86 -0.60 17.67 -5.21
C TYR A 86 0.66 18.24 -5.87
N ASN A 87 0.49 19.32 -6.62
CA ASN A 87 1.60 20.13 -7.12
C ASN A 87 1.83 21.31 -6.15
N LYS A 88 3.08 21.66 -5.83
CA LYS A 88 3.40 22.84 -5.01
C LYS A 88 3.28 24.15 -5.79
N LYS A 89 3.40 24.12 -7.12
CA LYS A 89 3.23 25.30 -7.97
C LYS A 89 1.73 25.51 -8.19
N GLU A 90 1.15 26.49 -7.51
CA GLU A 90 -0.29 26.89 -7.56
C GLU A 90 -0.77 27.37 -8.95
N ILE A 91 0.08 27.39 -9.97
CA ILE A 91 -0.18 27.99 -11.30
C ILE A 91 -0.87 26.99 -12.26
N THR A 92 -0.92 25.70 -11.94
CA THR A 92 -1.46 24.67 -12.87
C THR A 92 -2.93 24.35 -12.60
N ILE A 93 -3.71 24.12 -13.67
CA ILE A 93 -5.12 23.65 -13.72
C ILE A 93 -5.33 22.27 -13.03
N TYR A 94 -4.27 21.68 -12.49
CA TYR A 94 -4.28 20.39 -11.85
C TYR A 94 -4.72 20.50 -10.38
N GLY A 95 -5.93 20.01 -10.09
CA GLY A 95 -6.53 20.00 -8.75
C GLY A 95 -5.95 18.97 -7.77
N GLY A 96 -4.95 18.18 -8.20
CA GLY A 96 -4.44 17.05 -7.45
C GLY A 96 -5.22 15.75 -7.69
N ASP A 97 -4.65 14.65 -7.22
CA ASP A 97 -5.26 13.32 -7.22
C ASP A 97 -5.38 12.77 -5.80
N GLU A 98 -6.34 11.89 -5.60
CA GLU A 98 -6.62 11.27 -4.30
C GLU A 98 -6.73 9.75 -4.46
N ILE A 99 -6.00 9.00 -3.64
CA ILE A 99 -6.16 7.54 -3.52
C ILE A 99 -6.68 7.21 -2.13
N ILE A 100 -7.83 6.54 -2.05
CA ILE A 100 -8.41 6.06 -0.79
C ILE A 100 -8.23 4.55 -0.71
N ILE A 101 -7.41 4.09 0.22
CA ILE A 101 -7.14 2.67 0.44
C ILE A 101 -8.32 2.04 1.18
N LYS A 102 -8.88 0.96 0.62
CA LYS A 102 -10.10 0.31 1.13
C LYS A 102 -9.81 -1.01 1.83
N GLU A 103 -9.03 -1.86 1.18
CA GLU A 103 -8.84 -3.25 1.62
C GLU A 103 -7.44 -3.74 1.29
N TYR A 104 -6.78 -4.42 2.24
CA TYR A 104 -5.56 -5.19 1.98
C TYR A 104 -5.94 -6.57 1.46
N ILE A 105 -5.49 -6.92 0.25
CA ILE A 105 -5.87 -8.17 -0.42
C ILE A 105 -4.75 -9.21 -0.45
N GLY A 106 -3.68 -8.99 0.31
CA GLY A 106 -2.52 -9.88 0.35
C GLY A 106 -1.47 -9.55 -0.71
N ASN A 107 -0.33 -10.24 -0.67
CA ASN A 107 0.81 -10.04 -1.60
C ASN A 107 1.22 -8.58 -1.77
N LYS A 108 1.21 -7.78 -0.69
CA LYS A 108 1.53 -6.35 -0.71
C LYS A 108 0.58 -5.49 -1.55
N CYS A 109 -0.61 -6.00 -1.86
CA CYS A 109 -1.60 -5.34 -2.68
C CYS A 109 -2.81 -4.89 -1.89
N PHE A 110 -3.41 -3.80 -2.35
CA PHE A 110 -4.58 -3.18 -1.80
C PHE A 110 -5.60 -2.89 -2.91
N LYS A 111 -6.88 -3.01 -2.60
CA LYS A 111 -7.94 -2.33 -3.35
C LYS A 111 -8.04 -0.90 -2.85
N ALA A 112 -8.13 0.04 -3.77
CA ALA A 112 -8.27 1.45 -3.47
C ALA A 112 -9.22 2.12 -4.48
N GLU A 113 -9.60 3.35 -4.17
CA GLU A 113 -10.35 4.22 -5.07
C GLU A 113 -9.49 5.42 -5.45
N LEU A 114 -9.37 5.68 -6.75
CA LEU A 114 -8.79 6.90 -7.29
C LEU A 114 -9.90 7.94 -7.50
N ASN A 115 -9.68 9.15 -6.99
CA ASN A 115 -10.59 10.30 -7.08
C ASN A 115 -12.04 9.97 -6.74
N LYS A 116 -12.25 9.06 -5.77
CA LYS A 116 -13.53 8.55 -5.26
C LYS A 116 -14.43 7.82 -6.26
N ASN A 117 -14.02 7.72 -7.51
CA ASN A 117 -14.89 7.27 -8.61
C ASN A 117 -14.37 6.02 -9.31
N TYR A 118 -13.08 5.70 -9.15
CA TYR A 118 -12.42 4.70 -9.97
C TYR A 118 -11.75 3.65 -9.11
N GLN A 119 -12.16 2.40 -9.29
CA GLN A 119 -11.53 1.28 -8.61
C GLN A 119 -10.13 1.06 -9.18
N ILE A 120 -9.16 0.98 -8.28
CA ILE A 120 -7.78 0.71 -8.60
C ILE A 120 -7.21 -0.37 -7.68
N LYS A 121 -6.21 -1.07 -8.19
CA LYS A 121 -5.37 -2.00 -7.44
C LYS A 121 -3.99 -1.37 -7.28
N MET A 122 -3.51 -1.32 -6.05
CA MET A 122 -2.21 -0.73 -5.72
C MET A 122 -1.34 -1.77 -5.02
N CYS A 123 -0.21 -2.12 -5.61
CA CYS A 123 0.68 -3.17 -5.13
C CYS A 123 2.09 -2.66 -4.89
N LYS A 124 2.66 -2.93 -3.71
CA LYS A 124 4.02 -2.51 -3.39
C LYS A 124 5.04 -3.42 -4.08
N ILE A 125 5.86 -2.84 -4.93
CA ILE A 125 6.94 -3.52 -5.66
C ILE A 125 8.20 -3.56 -4.78
N LYS A 126 8.60 -2.40 -4.25
CA LYS A 126 9.85 -2.25 -3.47
C LYS A 126 9.60 -1.53 -2.15
N GLY A 127 10.29 -1.99 -1.11
CA GLY A 127 10.18 -1.45 0.25
C GLY A 127 9.33 -2.32 1.19
N ARG A 128 9.19 -1.88 2.45
CA ARG A 128 8.39 -2.55 3.48
C ARG A 128 6.93 -2.08 3.41
N ILE A 129 5.97 -2.98 3.65
CA ILE A 129 4.53 -2.64 3.56
C ILE A 129 4.07 -1.84 4.78
N VAL A 130 4.57 -2.18 5.96
CA VAL A 130 4.21 -1.53 7.23
C VAL A 130 5.46 -1.02 7.94
N ASN A 131 5.30 -0.02 8.81
CA ASN A 131 6.41 0.51 9.59
C ASN A 131 6.77 -0.45 10.74
N ASN A 132 5.77 -1.05 11.38
CA ASN A 132 5.92 -1.94 12.53
C ASN A 132 5.33 -3.34 12.26
N VAL A 133 6.17 -4.21 11.69
CA VAL A 133 5.84 -5.64 11.50
C VAL A 133 5.49 -6.34 12.83
N LYS A 134 6.06 -5.83 13.94
CA LYS A 134 5.78 -6.16 15.35
C LYS A 134 4.31 -6.44 15.61
N GLU A 135 3.50 -5.48 15.16
CA GLU A 135 2.10 -5.44 15.53
C GLU A 135 1.24 -6.36 14.67
N LEU A 136 1.66 -6.69 13.44
CA LEU A 136 0.86 -7.55 12.55
C LEU A 136 0.82 -9.01 12.98
N ILE A 137 1.83 -9.48 13.71
CA ILE A 137 1.98 -10.87 14.12
C ILE A 137 1.55 -10.99 15.58
N LYS A 138 0.30 -11.38 15.81
CA LYS A 138 -0.16 -11.87 17.11
C LYS A 138 -0.20 -13.39 17.03
N ILE A 139 0.80 -14.06 17.59
CA ILE A 139 0.77 -15.51 17.77
C ILE A 139 0.09 -15.74 19.11
N ASP A 140 -1.20 -16.11 19.06
CA ASP A 140 -1.89 -16.57 20.26
C ASP A 140 -1.53 -18.03 20.48
N MET A 141 -0.74 -18.29 21.52
CA MET A 141 -0.48 -19.65 22.02
C MET A 141 -1.60 -19.99 23.01
N LYS A 142 -2.31 -21.09 22.77
CA LYS A 142 -3.23 -21.68 23.77
C LYS A 142 -2.45 -22.58 24.72
#